data_AF-A0A438CRK5-F1
#
_entry.id   AF-A0A438CRK5-F1
#
_cell.length_a   1.000
_cell.length_b   1.000
_cell.length_c   1.000
_cell.angle_alpha   90.00
_cell.angle_beta   90.00
_cell.angle_gamma   90.00
#
_symmetry.space_group_name_H-M   'P 1'
#
loop_
_entity.id
_entity.type
_entity.pdbx_description
1 polymer ?
#
loop_
_entity_poly.entity_id
_entity_poly.type
_entity_poly.pdbx_seq_one_letter_code
_entity_poly.pdbx_strand_id
1 'polypeptide(L)'
;MALERALHAHGIHVNMEVSKLVHVQPDLVQQKNGYDYGIFALKYMEYWNGATLTQAVAEEKMHVYRLQMVVTLLLNQANNVRENIIKACGL
;
A
#
# COMPACT_ATOMS: atom_id res chain seq x y z
N MET A 1 -20.70 -10.55 13.47
CA MET A 1 -19.95 -11.49 14.35
C MET A 1 -18.43 -11.46 14.19
N ALA A 2 -17.80 -11.89 13.09
CA ALA A 2 -16.32 -11.90 13.00
C ALA A 2 -15.70 -10.49 12.92
N LEU A 3 -16.29 -9.62 12.11
CA LEU A 3 -15.82 -8.24 11.93
C LEU A 3 -16.00 -7.38 13.19
N GLU A 4 -17.15 -7.48 13.88
CA GLU A 4 -17.38 -6.80 15.16
C GLU A 4 -16.34 -7.19 16.22
N ARG A 5 -16.03 -8.49 16.31
CA ARG A 5 -14.99 -8.99 17.23
C ARG A 5 -13.61 -8.44 16.87
N ALA A 6 -13.28 -8.38 15.58
CA ALA A 6 -12.02 -7.81 15.11
C ALA A 6 -11.93 -6.30 15.41
N LEU A 7 -12.99 -5.53 15.15
CA LEU A 7 -13.04 -4.09 15.44
C LEU A 7 -12.91 -3.82 16.94
N HIS A 8 -13.64 -4.56 17.77
CA HIS A 8 -13.54 -4.47 19.22
C HIS A 8 -12.13 -4.83 19.73
N ALA A 9 -11.51 -5.89 19.18
CA ALA A 9 -10.15 -6.29 19.55
C ALA A 9 -9.09 -5.22 19.24
N HIS A 10 -9.37 -4.32 18.30
CA HIS A 10 -8.47 -3.22 17.92
C HIS A 10 -8.89 -1.87 18.53
N GLY A 11 -9.82 -1.86 19.50
CA GLY A 11 -10.27 -0.63 20.19
C GLY A 11 -11.10 0.32 19.32
N ILE A 12 -11.57 -0.16 18.18
CA ILE A 12 -12.35 0.64 17.23
C ILE A 12 -13.82 0.58 17.67
N HIS A 13 -14.21 1.52 18.52
CA HIS A 13 -15.61 1.71 18.94
C HIS A 13 -16.40 2.39 17.83
N VAL A 14 -16.94 1.61 16.90
CA VAL A 14 -17.87 2.17 15.92
C VAL A 14 -19.29 2.04 16.43
N ASN A 15 -19.97 3.17 16.59
CA ASN A 15 -21.43 3.20 16.68
C ASN A 15 -22.04 3.03 15.28
N MET A 16 -21.59 1.98 14.58
CA MET A 16 -21.94 1.66 13.20
C MET A 16 -22.54 0.28 13.19
N GLU A 17 -23.72 0.18 12.61
CA GLU A 17 -24.40 -1.09 12.41
C GLU A 17 -23.59 -1.90 11.39
N VAL A 18 -22.90 -2.94 11.84
CA VAL A 18 -22.00 -3.73 10.97
C VAL A 18 -22.79 -4.41 9.84
N SER A 19 -24.09 -4.64 10.01
CA SER A 19 -25.02 -5.09 8.96
C SER A 19 -25.08 -4.17 7.74
N LYS A 20 -24.76 -2.87 7.90
CA LYS A 20 -24.76 -1.87 6.83
C LYS A 20 -23.46 -1.87 6.02
N LEU A 21 -22.41 -2.54 6.50
CA LEU A 21 -21.18 -2.68 5.75
C LEU A 21 -21.32 -3.75 4.68
N VAL A 22 -21.01 -3.38 3.45
CA VAL A 22 -20.95 -4.31 2.32
C VAL A 22 -19.50 -4.62 2.04
N HIS A 23 -19.15 -5.91 2.03
CA HIS A 23 -17.86 -6.34 1.52
C HIS A 23 -17.85 -6.16 0.00
N VAL A 24 -17.01 -5.26 -0.49
CA VAL A 24 -16.79 -5.05 -1.92
C VAL A 24 -15.46 -5.69 -2.28
N GLN A 25 -15.49 -6.65 -3.20
CA GLN A 25 -14.28 -7.21 -3.79
C GLN A 25 -14.00 -6.47 -5.11
N PRO A 26 -13.00 -5.57 -5.15
CA PRO A 26 -12.67 -4.85 -6.37
C PRO A 26 -12.06 -5.81 -7.40
N ASP A 27 -12.35 -5.56 -8.67
CA ASP A 27 -11.70 -6.23 -9.79
C ASP A 27 -10.30 -5.62 -9.99
N LEU A 28 -9.29 -6.31 -9.45
CA LEU A 28 -7.90 -5.86 -9.41
C LEU A 28 -7.01 -6.84 -10.16
N VAL A 29 -5.93 -6.32 -10.73
CA VAL A 29 -4.86 -7.14 -11.32
C VAL A 29 -4.35 -8.11 -10.27
N GLN A 30 -4.50 -9.40 -10.57
CA GLN A 30 -4.03 -10.50 -9.73
C GLN A 30 -2.55 -10.74 -9.99
N GLN A 31 -1.76 -10.63 -8.94
CA GLN A 31 -0.36 -11.00 -8.95
C GLN A 31 -0.20 -12.50 -9.28
N LYS A 32 0.75 -12.85 -10.15
CA LYS A 32 1.04 -14.24 -10.52
C LYS A 32 2.19 -14.84 -9.73
N ASN A 33 3.14 -14.01 -9.30
CA ASN A 33 4.27 -14.45 -8.48
C ASN A 33 3.92 -14.47 -6.98
N GLY A 34 4.80 -15.03 -6.14
CA GLY A 34 4.54 -15.19 -4.70
C GLY A 34 5.08 -14.08 -3.78
N TYR A 35 5.72 -13.03 -4.32
CA TYR A 35 6.58 -12.14 -3.51
C TYR A 35 6.41 -10.63 -3.72
N ASP A 36 5.59 -10.20 -4.70
CA ASP A 36 5.24 -8.80 -4.97
C ASP A 36 4.01 -8.28 -4.20
N TYR A 37 3.35 -9.09 -3.37
CA TYR A 37 2.07 -8.72 -2.73
C TYR A 37 2.16 -7.40 -1.94
N GLY A 38 3.28 -7.15 -1.27
CA GLY A 38 3.51 -5.90 -0.54
C GLY A 38 3.62 -4.68 -1.45
N ILE A 39 4.21 -4.85 -2.64
CA ILE A 39 4.35 -3.78 -3.64
C ILE A 39 3.00 -3.48 -4.28
N PHE A 40 2.22 -4.51 -4.60
CA PHE A 40 0.83 -4.35 -5.06
C PHE A 40 0.00 -3.56 -4.04
N ALA A 41 0.06 -3.94 -2.76
CA ALA A 41 -0.68 -3.25 -1.70
C ALA A 41 -0.30 -1.76 -1.63
N LEU A 42 1.00 -1.45 -1.59
CA LEU A 42 1.47 -0.06 -1.54
C LEU A 42 1.05 0.73 -2.77
N LYS A 43 1.13 0.14 -3.96
CA LYS A 43 0.78 0.85 -5.20
C LYS A 43 -0.71 1.10 -5.35
N TYR A 44 -1.56 0.16 -4.91
CA TYR A 44 -3.00 0.39 -4.84
C TYR A 44 -3.35 1.49 -3.83
N MET A 45 -2.68 1.53 -2.67
CA MET A 45 -2.87 2.61 -1.71
C MET A 45 -2.39 3.96 -2.22
N GLU A 46 -1.28 4.01 -2.97
CA GLU A 46 -0.79 5.23 -3.62
C GLU A 46 -1.79 5.80 -4.62
N TYR A 47 -2.50 4.93 -5.36
CA TYR A 47 -3.51 5.34 -6.34
C TYR A 47 -4.93 5.42 -5.79
N TRP A 48 -5.12 5.16 -4.50
CA TRP A 48 -6.45 5.20 -3.90
C TRP A 48 -6.96 6.64 -3.83
N ASN A 49 -8.11 6.90 -4.45
CA ASN A 49 -8.75 8.22 -4.46
C ASN A 49 -9.73 8.43 -3.28
N GLY A 50 -9.74 7.52 -2.30
CA GLY A 50 -10.70 7.53 -1.18
C GLY A 50 -11.99 6.73 -1.44
N ALA A 51 -12.31 6.41 -2.70
CA ALA A 51 -13.53 5.71 -3.08
C ALA A 51 -13.27 4.39 -3.84
N THR A 52 -12.32 4.39 -4.77
CA THR A 52 -12.02 3.24 -5.64
C THR A 52 -10.52 2.99 -5.77
N LEU A 53 -10.18 1.73 -6.00
CA LEU A 53 -8.83 1.33 -6.37
C LEU A 53 -8.73 1.31 -7.90
N THR A 54 -7.61 1.78 -8.43
CA THR A 54 -7.35 1.79 -9.88
C THR A 54 -7.05 0.39 -10.41
N GLN A 55 -7.32 0.14 -11.70
CA GLN A 55 -6.82 -1.04 -12.42
C GLN A 55 -5.46 -0.78 -13.11
N ALA A 56 -4.90 0.43 -12.97
CA ALA A 56 -3.67 0.85 -13.65
C ALA A 56 -2.36 0.25 -13.07
N VAL A 57 -2.44 -0.72 -12.17
CA VAL A 57 -1.26 -1.38 -11.59
C VAL A 57 -0.79 -2.48 -12.55
N ALA A 58 0.38 -2.28 -13.13
CA ALA A 58 0.98 -3.19 -14.12
C ALA A 58 1.97 -4.15 -13.46
N GLU A 59 1.71 -5.47 -13.49
CA GLU A 59 2.57 -6.50 -12.87
C GLU A 59 3.99 -6.49 -13.46
N GLU A 60 4.13 -6.27 -14.76
CA GLU A 60 5.42 -6.20 -15.44
C GLU A 60 6.27 -5.01 -14.98
N LYS A 61 5.67 -4.03 -14.28
CA LYS A 61 6.35 -2.85 -13.73
C LYS A 61 6.72 -2.99 -12.25
N MET A 62 6.46 -4.13 -11.60
CA MET A 62 6.75 -4.32 -10.17
C MET A 62 8.22 -4.03 -9.81
N HIS A 63 9.16 -4.40 -10.68
CA HIS A 63 10.58 -4.08 -10.49
C HIS A 63 10.85 -2.56 -10.47
N VAL A 64 10.15 -1.79 -11.30
CA VAL A 64 10.24 -0.32 -11.31
C VAL A 64 9.63 0.26 -10.05
N TYR A 65 8.45 -0.21 -9.63
CA TYR A 65 7.80 0.26 -8.41
C TYR A 65 8.66 0.01 -7.15
N ARG A 66 9.32 -1.16 -7.08
CA ARG A 66 10.31 -1.47 -6.04
C ARG A 66 11.46 -0.45 -6.02
N LEU A 67 12.06 -0.18 -7.18
CA LEU A 67 13.15 0.81 -7.30
C LEU A 67 12.69 2.21 -6.93
N GLN A 68 11.51 2.63 -7.41
CA GLN A 68 10.92 3.93 -7.07
C GLN A 68 10.72 4.07 -5.56
N MET A 69 10.21 3.03 -4.89
CA MET A 69 10.07 3.03 -3.43
C MET A 69 11.42 3.16 -2.73
N VAL A 70 12.42 2.37 -3.14
CA VAL A 70 13.76 2.43 -2.55
C VAL A 70 14.35 3.82 -2.70
N VAL A 71 14.32 4.39 -3.90
CA VAL A 71 14.81 5.76 -4.14
C VAL A 71 14.05 6.78 -3.30
N THR A 72 12.72 6.67 -3.25
CA THR A 72 11.86 7.57 -2.44
C THR A 72 12.23 7.51 -0.97
N LEU A 73 12.43 6.31 -0.41
CA LEU A 73 12.79 6.13 1.00
C LEU A 73 14.20 6.62 1.30
N LEU A 74 15.17 6.32 0.43
CA LEU A 74 16.56 6.71 0.60
C LEU A 74 16.75 8.24 0.51
N LEU A 75 16.02 8.90 -0.39
CA LEU A 75 16.12 10.34 -0.61
C LEU A 75 15.12 11.17 0.20
N ASN A 76 14.26 10.53 1.00
CA ASN A 76 13.30 11.20 1.85
C ASN A 76 14.00 12.12 2.86
N GLN A 77 13.48 13.33 3.07
CA GLN A 77 14.04 14.29 4.03
C GLN A 77 14.08 13.78 5.48
N ALA A 78 13.15 12.90 5.86
CA ALA A 78 13.13 12.26 7.18
C ALA A 78 14.14 11.12 7.33
N ASN A 79 14.80 10.71 6.24
CA ASN A 79 15.82 9.67 6.29
C ASN A 79 17.12 10.26 6.84
N ASN A 80 17.53 9.81 8.03
CA ASN A 80 18.71 10.31 8.74
C ASN A 80 20.04 10.00 8.04
N VAL A 81 20.07 9.07 7.08
CA VAL A 81 21.27 8.75 6.29
C VAL A 81 21.23 9.35 4.87
N ARG A 82 20.21 10.16 4.54
CA ARG A 82 20.03 10.78 3.22
C ARG A 82 21.29 11.48 2.70
N GLU A 83 21.91 12.34 3.50
CA GLU A 83 23.11 13.09 3.08
C GLU A 83 24.29 12.18 2.75
N ASN A 84 24.45 11.09 3.50
CA ASN A 84 25.49 10.09 3.21
C ASN A 84 25.23 9.39 1.87
N ILE A 85 23.97 9.11 1.56
CA ILE A 85 23.56 8.48 0.29
C ILE A 85 23.81 9.43 -0.87
N ILE A 86 23.36 10.70 -0.77
CA ILE A 86 23.59 11.72 -1.81
C ILE A 86 25.09 11.85 -2.10
N LYS A 87 25.90 11.97 -1.04
CA LYS A 87 27.36 12.05 -1.18
C LYS A 87 27.97 10.80 -1.81
N ALA A 88 27.56 9.60 -1.39
CA ALA A 88 28.10 8.35 -1.91
C ALA A 88 27.71 8.10 -3.38
N CYS A 89 26.53 8.55 -3.79
CA CYS A 89 26.01 8.39 -5.15
C CYS A 89 26.38 9.55 -6.09
N GLY A 90 26.92 10.66 -5.58
CA GLY A 90 27.25 11.83 -6.38
C GLY A 90 26.00 12.54 -6.96
N LEU A 91 24.91 12.55 -6.19
CA LEU A 91 23.63 13.18 -6.54
C LEU A 91 23.58 14.66 -6.17
#